data_AF-A0A9C8WES4-F1
#
_entry.id   AF-A0A9C8WES4-F1
#
_cell.length_a   1.000
_cell.length_b   1.000
_cell.length_c   1.000
_cell.angle_alpha   90.00
_cell.angle_beta   90.00
_cell.angle_gamma   90.00
#
_symmetry.space_group_name_H-M   'P 1'
#
loop_
_entity.id
_entity.type
_entity.pdbx_description
1 polymer ?
#
loop_
_entity_poly.entity_id
_entity_poly.type
_entity_poly.pdbx_seq_one_letter_code
_entity_poly.pdbx_strand_id
1 'polypeptide(L)'
;MKRLNYKVVTSIIFIALFLAGCGTMTKMAGSLAGSLMTKSTDNLNNAAIQVYFMRNVYPKETNVAEADYFEGAWQKNGNMVFVSLLNREGMGFLTVDGTVSIDGEVVPHIKNGFYGKWIDKYDVSPKRVVIKTKSGQVAEFTVAPPEPIKIKSINGKLRGAVVNVESDLTLELESENITDRSEIKISLINDIMGISTFTDVGVFKLRKKITIPAVVWENTGASMSPRAGENWLKIERYNVIPTNVKGVGASQVIGVSLDTVPVTVTGEIDEIFLGTSTNEGVKIKEKLSAKEGGMNVNVTKPTAYLGRPMSSGKKFALASFTVRATRLQQSRSSTARSGNMIVKTTETRTFPKLPDVYWDNLVNNLYTDFESVLKSNFDMELIPVEDVIKAPSYHRLEPISDEVSAVEVEKSYKGTKNLIPTTLSAIFDNISTTFASDRPDSRLIEELGVDGIIAATLDLEMDWEGALSPRLSIRISGAPNGYIMGPTIYLQGVINGEGIAWDAAKMNADNTMKTLPDVIRKEDLMKSLDTVLKKMKVAEKEGAYEALWAVK
;
A
#
# COMPACT_ATOMS: atom_id res chain seq x y z
N MET A 1 -16.62 -13.78 20.47
CA MET A 1 -15.94 -13.84 19.16
C MET A 1 -14.43 -13.83 19.40
N LYS A 2 -13.72 -14.88 18.95
CA LYS A 2 -12.27 -15.03 19.15
C LYS A 2 -11.54 -13.92 18.38
N ARG A 3 -10.71 -13.15 19.08
CA ARG A 3 -9.76 -12.18 18.50
C ARG A 3 -8.81 -12.94 17.56
N LEU A 4 -9.02 -12.82 16.25
CA LEU A 4 -8.10 -13.36 15.26
C LEU A 4 -7.17 -12.22 14.83
N ASN A 5 -5.87 -12.41 15.05
CA ASN A 5 -4.83 -11.43 14.76
C ASN A 5 -4.79 -11.09 13.26
N TYR A 6 -4.89 -9.79 12.96
CA TYR A 6 -4.72 -9.18 11.63
C TYR A 6 -3.42 -9.56 10.90
N LYS A 7 -2.48 -10.22 11.58
CA LYS A 7 -1.25 -10.77 11.00
C LYS A 7 -1.51 -11.97 10.07
N VAL A 8 -2.61 -12.71 10.22
CA VAL A 8 -2.79 -14.01 9.55
C VAL A 8 -3.09 -13.88 8.04
N VAL A 9 -3.79 -12.83 7.60
CA VAL A 9 -4.21 -12.71 6.19
C VAL A 9 -3.08 -12.17 5.30
N THR A 10 -2.30 -11.20 5.79
CA THR A 10 -1.07 -10.74 5.12
C THR A 10 -0.01 -11.84 5.07
N SER A 11 -0.01 -12.71 6.09
CA SER A 11 0.85 -13.88 6.12
C SER A 11 0.45 -14.95 5.11
N ILE A 12 -0.80 -15.12 4.67
CA ILE A 12 -1.16 -16.25 3.77
C ILE A 12 -0.68 -16.03 2.31
N ILE A 13 -0.68 -14.79 1.81
CA ILE A 13 -0.14 -14.49 0.46
C ILE A 13 1.39 -14.52 0.45
N PHE A 14 2.03 -14.21 1.58
CA PHE A 14 3.47 -14.43 1.76
C PHE A 14 3.81 -15.91 2.03
N ILE A 15 3.04 -16.65 2.83
CA ILE A 15 3.30 -18.04 3.26
C ILE A 15 3.16 -19.05 2.13
N ALA A 16 2.41 -18.77 1.06
CA ALA A 16 2.38 -19.64 -0.12
C ALA A 16 3.75 -19.76 -0.82
N LEU A 17 4.72 -18.90 -0.47
CA LEU A 17 6.13 -18.96 -0.91
C LEU A 17 7.09 -19.62 0.10
N PHE A 18 6.61 -20.05 1.28
CA PHE A 18 7.47 -20.49 2.40
C PHE A 18 7.15 -21.92 2.86
N LEU A 19 7.37 -22.89 1.97
CA LEU A 19 7.58 -24.29 2.40
C LEU A 19 9.08 -24.59 2.37
N ALA A 20 9.59 -25.00 3.54
CA ALA A 20 11.01 -25.13 3.84
C ALA A 20 11.72 -26.25 3.06
N GLY A 21 12.96 -25.95 2.64
CA GLY A 21 13.98 -26.92 2.23
C GLY A 21 14.51 -26.65 0.82
N CYS A 22 15.79 -26.30 0.68
CA CYS A 22 16.55 -26.12 -0.58
C CYS A 22 15.94 -25.09 -1.57
N GLY A 23 16.69 -24.04 -1.94
CA GLY A 23 16.21 -22.95 -2.82
C GLY A 23 15.57 -23.41 -4.14
N THR A 24 15.92 -24.61 -4.63
CA THR A 24 15.27 -25.29 -5.76
C THR A 24 13.82 -25.72 -5.48
N MET A 25 13.51 -26.25 -4.28
CA MET A 25 12.13 -26.60 -3.93
C MET A 25 11.30 -25.35 -3.62
N THR A 26 11.88 -24.29 -3.06
CA THR A 26 11.18 -23.01 -2.85
C THR A 26 10.84 -22.33 -4.19
N LYS A 27 11.77 -22.33 -5.16
CA LYS A 27 11.50 -21.87 -6.54
C LYS A 27 10.40 -22.71 -7.22
N MET A 28 10.44 -24.03 -7.03
CA MET A 28 9.44 -24.96 -7.58
C MET A 28 8.05 -24.78 -6.92
N ALA A 29 8.00 -24.62 -5.60
CA ALA A 29 6.79 -24.35 -4.84
C ALA A 29 6.16 -23.00 -5.21
N GLY A 30 6.97 -21.95 -5.38
CA GLY A 30 6.50 -20.65 -5.87
C GLY A 30 5.96 -20.71 -7.30
N SER A 31 6.61 -21.47 -8.18
CA SER A 31 6.14 -21.75 -9.55
C SER A 31 4.81 -22.51 -9.55
N LEU A 32 4.67 -23.53 -8.70
CA LEU A 32 3.45 -24.33 -8.56
C LEU A 32 2.31 -23.51 -7.97
N ALA A 33 2.57 -22.74 -6.90
CA ALA A 33 1.60 -21.83 -6.30
C ALA A 33 1.14 -20.77 -7.31
N GLY A 34 2.08 -20.16 -8.05
CA GLY A 34 1.77 -19.21 -9.13
C GLY A 34 0.87 -19.83 -10.21
N SER A 35 1.15 -21.07 -10.61
CA SER A 35 0.34 -21.79 -11.61
C SER A 35 -1.06 -22.10 -11.08
N LEU A 36 -1.19 -22.54 -9.82
CA LEU A 36 -2.48 -22.80 -9.16
C LEU A 36 -3.33 -21.53 -9.00
N MET A 37 -2.67 -20.39 -8.82
CA MET A 37 -3.31 -19.08 -8.69
C MET A 37 -3.51 -18.39 -10.06
N THR A 38 -3.11 -19.02 -11.16
CA THR A 38 -3.32 -18.49 -12.51
C THR A 38 -4.63 -19.00 -13.07
N LYS A 39 -5.53 -18.08 -13.45
CA LYS A 39 -6.83 -18.43 -14.06
C LYS A 39 -6.84 -18.04 -15.53
N SER A 40 -7.49 -18.84 -16.37
CA SER A 40 -7.76 -18.43 -17.75
C SER A 40 -8.94 -17.46 -17.79
N THR A 41 -8.87 -16.45 -18.66
CA THR A 41 -9.95 -15.48 -18.89
C THR A 41 -10.12 -15.21 -20.38
N ASP A 42 -11.36 -15.11 -20.82
CA ASP A 42 -11.75 -14.54 -22.12
C ASP A 42 -12.34 -13.12 -21.98
N ASN A 43 -12.32 -12.54 -20.77
CA ASN A 43 -12.83 -11.21 -20.46
C ASN A 43 -11.74 -10.34 -19.81
N LEU A 44 -11.29 -9.32 -20.54
CA LEU A 44 -10.25 -8.38 -20.12
C LEU A 44 -10.75 -7.29 -19.18
N ASN A 45 -12.08 -7.15 -18.96
CA ASN A 45 -12.62 -6.19 -18.00
C ASN A 45 -12.13 -6.44 -16.57
N ASN A 46 -11.76 -7.68 -16.26
CA ASN A 46 -11.27 -8.09 -14.94
C ASN A 46 -9.73 -8.19 -14.90
N ALA A 47 -9.06 -7.83 -16.00
CA ALA A 47 -7.61 -7.88 -16.10
C ALA A 47 -6.97 -6.53 -15.76
N ALA A 48 -5.88 -6.59 -15.00
CA ALA A 48 -4.92 -5.51 -14.89
C ALA A 48 -3.70 -5.88 -15.75
N ILE A 49 -3.52 -5.18 -16.87
CA ILE A 49 -2.55 -5.51 -17.92
C ILE A 49 -1.34 -4.57 -17.84
N GLN A 50 -0.14 -5.14 -17.76
CA GLN A 50 1.11 -4.38 -17.88
C GLN A 50 1.84 -4.81 -19.16
N VAL A 51 2.15 -3.85 -20.02
CA VAL A 51 2.94 -4.09 -21.24
C VAL A 51 4.31 -3.47 -21.07
N TYR A 52 5.35 -4.28 -21.19
CA TYR A 52 6.73 -3.89 -20.96
C TYR A 52 7.56 -3.91 -22.24
N PHE A 53 8.46 -2.94 -22.35
CA PHE A 53 9.65 -3.03 -23.18
C PHE A 53 10.85 -2.81 -22.26
N MET A 54 11.70 -3.83 -22.12
CA MET A 54 12.96 -3.70 -21.39
C MET A 54 14.14 -3.77 -22.34
N ARG A 55 15.03 -2.78 -22.27
CA ARG A 55 16.30 -2.79 -23.00
C ARG A 55 17.49 -3.03 -22.09
N ASN A 56 18.54 -3.63 -22.66
CA ASN A 56 19.81 -3.94 -22.01
C ASN A 56 19.66 -4.79 -20.74
N VAL A 57 18.93 -5.90 -20.86
CA VAL A 57 18.65 -6.80 -19.74
C VAL A 57 19.94 -7.34 -19.12
N TYR A 58 19.98 -7.39 -17.78
CA TYR A 58 21.17 -7.72 -16.99
C TYR A 58 21.75 -9.12 -17.28
N PRO A 59 23.05 -9.33 -17.01
CA PRO A 59 23.73 -10.62 -17.23
C PRO A 59 23.12 -11.81 -16.46
N LYS A 60 23.23 -13.03 -17.01
CA LYS A 60 22.89 -14.28 -16.30
C LYS A 60 23.77 -14.48 -15.05
N GLU A 61 24.96 -13.91 -15.07
CA GLU A 61 25.96 -13.93 -14.00
C GLU A 61 25.47 -13.23 -12.72
N THR A 62 24.36 -12.49 -12.79
CA THR A 62 23.66 -11.99 -11.59
C THR A 62 23.01 -13.11 -10.77
N ASN A 63 22.75 -14.28 -11.38
CA ASN A 63 22.16 -15.46 -10.75
C ASN A 63 20.81 -15.21 -10.05
N VAL A 64 20.07 -14.18 -10.48
CA VAL A 64 18.76 -13.85 -9.91
C VAL A 64 17.68 -14.78 -10.47
N ALA A 65 16.70 -15.12 -9.64
CA ALA A 65 15.68 -16.12 -9.97
C ALA A 65 14.81 -15.74 -11.18
N GLU A 66 14.63 -14.45 -11.46
CA GLU A 66 13.89 -13.94 -12.61
C GLU A 66 14.51 -14.38 -13.94
N ALA A 67 15.84 -14.53 -14.01
CA ALA A 67 16.51 -15.03 -15.20
C ALA A 67 16.17 -16.50 -15.49
N ASP A 68 15.90 -17.29 -14.45
CA ASP A 68 15.53 -18.70 -14.55
C ASP A 68 14.10 -18.89 -15.08
N TYR A 69 13.21 -17.90 -14.93
CA TYR A 69 11.84 -17.97 -15.45
C TYR A 69 11.77 -18.15 -16.96
N PHE A 70 12.86 -17.81 -17.66
CA PHE A 70 12.96 -17.91 -19.12
C PHE A 70 13.68 -19.19 -19.58
N GLU A 71 13.77 -20.22 -18.72
CA GLU A 71 14.23 -21.59 -19.06
C GLU A 71 15.53 -21.64 -19.90
N GLY A 72 16.50 -20.80 -19.55
CA GLY A 72 17.79 -20.74 -20.25
C GLY A 72 17.81 -19.86 -21.51
N ALA A 73 16.66 -19.33 -21.96
CA ALA A 73 16.56 -18.40 -23.09
C ALA A 73 16.95 -16.95 -22.74
N TRP A 74 17.40 -16.67 -21.52
CA TRP A 74 17.78 -15.32 -21.10
C TRP A 74 18.93 -14.75 -21.95
N GLN A 75 18.73 -13.57 -22.54
CA GLN A 75 19.71 -12.92 -23.41
C GLN A 75 20.39 -11.75 -22.70
N LYS A 76 21.67 -11.94 -22.36
CA LYS A 76 22.51 -10.89 -21.77
C LYS A 76 22.58 -9.67 -22.69
N ASN A 77 22.34 -8.48 -22.14
CA ASN A 77 22.28 -7.21 -22.86
C ASN A 77 21.26 -7.21 -24.02
N GLY A 78 20.30 -8.15 -23.98
CA GLY A 78 19.22 -8.24 -24.95
C GLY A 78 18.12 -7.24 -24.63
N ASN A 79 17.21 -7.07 -25.60
CA ASN A 79 15.98 -6.32 -25.41
C ASN A 79 14.81 -7.32 -25.40
N MET A 80 13.76 -7.06 -24.64
CA MET A 80 12.58 -7.91 -24.58
C MET A 80 11.29 -7.10 -24.48
N VAL A 81 10.23 -7.65 -25.06
CA VAL A 81 8.87 -7.12 -24.94
C VAL A 81 8.01 -8.21 -24.33
N PHE A 82 7.27 -7.87 -23.28
CA PHE A 82 6.39 -8.82 -22.62
C PHE A 82 5.14 -8.16 -22.07
N VAL A 83 4.14 -8.99 -21.80
CA VAL A 83 2.86 -8.65 -21.22
C VAL A 83 2.70 -9.45 -19.95
N SER A 84 2.23 -8.81 -18.88
CA SER A 84 1.78 -9.46 -17.65
C SER A 84 0.30 -9.16 -17.43
N LEU A 85 -0.48 -10.18 -17.11
CA LEU A 85 -1.90 -10.03 -16.78
C LEU A 85 -2.15 -10.45 -15.33
N LEU A 86 -2.63 -9.51 -14.52
CA LEU A 86 -2.98 -9.73 -13.13
C LEU A 86 -4.50 -9.84 -12.96
N ASN A 87 -4.93 -10.61 -11.97
CA ASN A 87 -6.34 -10.75 -11.62
C ASN A 87 -6.81 -9.55 -10.78
N ARG A 88 -7.38 -8.54 -11.44
CA ARG A 88 -7.75 -7.27 -10.80
C ARG A 88 -8.84 -7.42 -9.74
N GLU A 89 -9.74 -8.39 -9.91
CA GLU A 89 -10.84 -8.68 -8.99
C GLU A 89 -10.60 -9.96 -8.17
N GLY A 90 -9.34 -10.36 -8.01
CA GLY A 90 -9.02 -11.53 -7.20
C GLY A 90 -7.53 -11.70 -6.92
N MET A 91 -7.17 -12.87 -6.41
CA MET A 91 -5.76 -13.24 -6.25
C MET A 91 -5.17 -13.83 -7.53
N GLY A 92 -3.90 -13.53 -7.77
CA GLY A 92 -3.06 -14.22 -8.75
C GLY A 92 -3.02 -13.59 -10.14
N PHE A 93 -2.70 -14.43 -11.13
CA PHE A 93 -2.45 -14.02 -12.52
C PHE A 93 -3.58 -14.48 -13.44
N LEU A 94 -3.63 -13.92 -14.64
CA LEU A 94 -4.55 -14.32 -15.69
C LEU A 94 -3.79 -14.83 -16.91
N THR A 95 -4.25 -15.92 -17.51
CA THR A 95 -3.88 -16.30 -18.88
C THR A 95 -5.02 -15.94 -19.82
N VAL A 96 -4.67 -15.44 -21.00
CA VAL A 96 -5.64 -15.10 -22.03
C VAL A 96 -6.12 -16.38 -22.70
N ASP A 97 -7.43 -16.63 -22.66
CA ASP A 97 -8.06 -17.59 -23.57
C ASP A 97 -8.19 -16.93 -24.96
N GLY A 98 -7.15 -17.10 -25.77
CA GLY A 98 -6.98 -16.42 -27.04
C GLY A 98 -5.51 -16.29 -27.40
N THR A 99 -5.12 -15.14 -27.96
CA THR A 99 -3.75 -14.91 -28.45
C THR A 99 -3.19 -13.58 -27.98
N VAL A 100 -1.91 -13.56 -27.66
CA VAL A 100 -1.10 -12.34 -27.51
C VAL A 100 -0.13 -12.27 -28.68
N SER A 101 -0.01 -11.10 -29.30
CA SER A 101 0.90 -10.89 -30.43
C SER A 101 1.72 -9.61 -30.28
N ILE A 102 2.95 -9.64 -30.76
CA ILE A 102 3.92 -8.53 -30.76
C ILE A 102 4.39 -8.30 -32.19
N ASP A 103 4.10 -7.12 -32.74
CA ASP A 103 4.31 -6.75 -34.15
C ASP A 103 3.68 -7.76 -35.13
N GLY A 104 2.50 -8.28 -34.78
CA GLY A 104 1.74 -9.25 -35.58
C GLY A 104 2.16 -10.71 -35.42
N GLU A 105 3.28 -11.00 -34.75
CA GLU A 105 3.71 -12.36 -34.43
C GLU A 105 3.06 -12.82 -33.11
N VAL A 106 2.39 -13.97 -33.13
CA VAL A 106 1.82 -14.58 -31.90
C VAL A 106 2.96 -15.05 -31.00
N VAL A 107 2.97 -14.60 -29.76
CA VAL A 107 4.03 -14.91 -28.80
C VAL A 107 3.59 -16.00 -27.82
N PRO A 108 4.53 -16.83 -27.34
CA PRO A 108 4.21 -17.90 -26.42
C PRO A 108 3.81 -17.35 -25.04
N HIS A 109 2.94 -18.11 -24.36
CA HIS A 109 2.80 -18.01 -22.91
C HIS A 109 4.06 -18.59 -22.27
N ILE A 110 4.70 -17.83 -21.38
CA ILE A 110 5.93 -18.24 -20.71
C ILE A 110 5.56 -18.90 -19.38
N LYS A 111 4.91 -18.15 -18.47
CA LYS A 111 4.48 -18.63 -17.15
C LYS A 111 3.56 -17.62 -16.48
N ASN A 112 2.72 -17.99 -15.51
CA ASN A 112 2.01 -17.07 -14.60
C ASN A 112 1.42 -15.79 -15.27
N GLY A 113 0.65 -15.93 -16.34
CA GLY A 113 0.10 -14.78 -17.09
C GLY A 113 1.09 -13.91 -17.89
N PHE A 114 2.35 -14.32 -18.01
CA PHE A 114 3.37 -13.67 -18.82
C PHE A 114 3.42 -14.19 -20.26
N TYR A 115 3.46 -13.29 -21.22
CA TYR A 115 3.64 -13.55 -22.65
C TYR A 115 4.75 -12.65 -23.18
N GLY A 116 5.61 -13.10 -24.07
CA GLY A 116 6.65 -12.20 -24.59
C GLY A 116 7.65 -12.85 -25.51
N LYS A 117 8.55 -12.02 -26.04
CA LYS A 117 9.68 -12.44 -26.87
C LYS A 117 10.89 -11.54 -26.66
N TRP A 118 12.06 -12.10 -26.97
CA TRP A 118 13.28 -11.32 -27.16
C TRP A 118 13.22 -10.60 -28.51
N ILE A 119 13.81 -9.42 -28.55
CA ILE A 119 13.95 -8.59 -29.75
C ILE A 119 15.42 -8.26 -29.95
N ASP A 120 15.79 -7.86 -31.18
CA ASP A 120 17.16 -7.49 -31.48
C ASP A 120 17.65 -6.41 -30.50
N LYS A 121 18.88 -6.56 -29.99
CA LYS A 121 19.44 -5.69 -28.95
C LYS A 121 19.61 -4.23 -29.39
N TYR A 122 19.67 -3.98 -30.70
CA TYR A 122 19.74 -2.63 -31.28
C TYR A 122 18.37 -2.09 -31.66
N ASP A 123 17.34 -2.94 -31.72
CA ASP A 123 15.98 -2.52 -31.96
C ASP A 123 15.40 -1.87 -30.71
N VAL A 124 15.18 -0.56 -30.81
CA VAL A 124 14.52 0.29 -29.82
C VAL A 124 13.25 0.94 -30.37
N SER A 125 12.79 0.47 -31.54
CA SER A 125 11.56 0.98 -32.16
C SER A 125 10.34 0.65 -31.31
N PRO A 126 9.30 1.50 -31.30
CA PRO A 126 8.04 1.18 -30.64
C PRO A 126 7.44 -0.14 -31.14
N LYS A 127 6.85 -0.90 -30.22
CA LYS A 127 6.32 -2.24 -30.45
C LYS A 127 4.82 -2.26 -30.23
N ARG A 128 4.12 -2.86 -31.20
CA ARG A 128 2.67 -3.00 -31.16
C ARG A 128 2.33 -4.33 -30.50
N VAL A 129 1.60 -4.26 -29.39
CA VAL A 129 1.13 -5.43 -28.65
C VAL A 129 -0.38 -5.53 -28.77
N VAL A 130 -0.87 -6.69 -29.21
CA VAL A 130 -2.30 -6.95 -29.38
C VAL A 130 -2.69 -8.22 -28.64
N ILE A 131 -3.67 -8.08 -27.74
CA ILE A 131 -4.30 -9.18 -27.01
C ILE A 131 -5.69 -9.39 -27.61
N LYS A 132 -5.99 -10.62 -28.04
CA LYS A 132 -7.30 -11.01 -28.57
C LYS A 132 -7.83 -12.17 -27.76
N THR A 133 -9.05 -12.05 -27.23
CA THR A 133 -9.73 -13.15 -26.53
C THR A 133 -10.61 -13.95 -27.51
N LYS A 134 -10.97 -15.18 -27.15
CA LYS A 134 -11.94 -15.99 -27.92
C LYS A 134 -13.34 -15.36 -27.95
N SER A 135 -13.71 -14.59 -26.94
CA SER A 135 -14.97 -13.83 -26.90
C SER A 135 -14.99 -12.64 -27.87
N GLY A 136 -13.85 -12.32 -28.50
CA GLY A 136 -13.72 -11.26 -29.50
C GLY A 136 -13.27 -9.91 -28.95
N GLN A 137 -12.94 -9.80 -27.66
CA GLN A 137 -12.34 -8.59 -27.12
C GLN A 137 -10.92 -8.40 -27.65
N VAL A 138 -10.57 -7.16 -27.95
CA VAL A 138 -9.25 -6.77 -28.45
C VAL A 138 -8.72 -5.62 -27.61
N ALA A 139 -7.53 -5.79 -27.05
CA ALA A 139 -6.78 -4.73 -26.42
C ALA A 139 -5.47 -4.50 -27.19
N GLU A 140 -5.15 -3.25 -27.46
CA GLU A 140 -3.98 -2.86 -28.25
C GLU A 140 -3.16 -1.80 -27.51
N PHE A 141 -1.84 -1.98 -27.55
CA PHE A 141 -0.87 -1.13 -26.87
C PHE A 141 0.32 -0.86 -27.79
N THR A 142 0.93 0.30 -27.61
CA THR A 142 2.24 0.62 -28.19
C THR A 142 3.22 0.87 -27.05
N VAL A 143 4.35 0.16 -27.04
CA VAL A 143 5.38 0.27 -26.00
C VAL A 143 6.74 0.60 -26.60
N ALA A 144 7.50 1.48 -25.96
CA ALA A 144 8.85 1.83 -26.34
C ALA A 144 9.72 1.96 -25.08
N PRO A 145 11.03 1.68 -25.13
CA PRO A 145 11.90 1.91 -24.00
C PRO A 145 12.21 3.42 -23.87
N PRO A 146 12.59 3.90 -22.68
CA PRO A 146 13.20 5.21 -22.54
C PRO A 146 14.58 5.25 -23.21
N GLU A 147 15.12 6.46 -23.30
CA GLU A 147 16.52 6.69 -23.65
C GLU A 147 17.47 5.87 -22.77
N PRO A 148 18.64 5.46 -23.30
CA PRO A 148 19.56 4.61 -22.57
C PRO A 148 20.10 5.32 -21.32
N ILE A 149 20.44 4.51 -20.33
CA ILE A 149 21.16 4.93 -19.13
C ILE A 149 22.43 4.10 -19.00
N LYS A 150 23.50 4.73 -18.51
CA LYS A 150 24.78 4.06 -18.27
C LYS A 150 25.47 4.57 -17.03
N ILE A 151 26.06 3.68 -16.25
CA ILE A 151 26.87 3.96 -15.08
C ILE A 151 28.28 4.31 -15.55
N LYS A 152 28.72 5.54 -15.26
CA LYS A 152 30.07 6.04 -15.58
C LYS A 152 31.04 5.82 -14.43
N SER A 153 30.58 6.04 -13.20
CA SER A 153 31.37 5.73 -12.01
C SER A 153 30.47 5.50 -10.80
N ILE A 154 30.98 4.69 -9.88
CA ILE A 154 30.43 4.43 -8.56
C ILE A 154 31.52 4.82 -7.57
N ASN A 155 31.26 5.80 -6.71
CA ASN A 155 32.24 6.36 -5.77
C ASN A 155 33.57 6.72 -6.47
N GLY A 156 33.47 7.30 -7.68
CA GLY A 156 34.62 7.71 -8.49
C GLY A 156 35.36 6.57 -9.22
N LYS A 157 34.88 5.32 -9.12
CA LYS A 157 35.50 4.16 -9.79
C LYS A 157 34.57 3.57 -10.87
N LEU A 158 35.14 3.25 -12.03
CA LEU A 158 34.42 2.56 -13.11
C LEU A 158 34.39 1.03 -12.93
N ARG A 159 35.41 0.44 -12.30
CA ARG A 159 35.54 -1.01 -12.10
C ARG A 159 35.96 -1.33 -10.67
N GLY A 160 35.50 -2.46 -10.15
CA GLY A 160 35.81 -2.89 -8.77
C GLY A 160 35.32 -1.89 -7.73
N ALA A 161 34.14 -1.29 -7.97
CA ALA A 161 33.58 -0.33 -7.06
C ALA A 161 33.10 -1.01 -5.77
N VAL A 162 33.32 -0.32 -4.66
CA VAL A 162 32.89 -0.75 -3.33
C VAL A 162 31.70 0.11 -2.92
N VAL A 163 30.61 -0.56 -2.53
CA VAL A 163 29.43 0.04 -1.93
C VAL A 163 29.51 -0.23 -0.43
N ASN A 164 29.95 0.76 0.35
CA ASN A 164 29.91 0.68 1.80
C ASN A 164 28.52 1.11 2.28
N VAL A 165 27.79 0.23 2.97
CA VAL A 165 26.44 0.52 3.49
C VAL A 165 26.46 1.50 4.67
N GLU A 166 27.63 1.85 5.19
CA GLU A 166 27.79 2.88 6.23
C GLU A 166 28.11 4.26 5.64
N SER A 167 28.15 4.39 4.31
CA SER A 167 28.57 5.61 3.62
C SER A 167 27.62 5.96 2.49
N ASP A 168 27.64 7.24 2.13
CA ASP A 168 26.90 7.74 0.97
C ASP A 168 27.42 7.08 -0.32
N LEU A 169 26.49 6.81 -1.24
CA LEU A 169 26.80 6.26 -2.56
C LEU A 169 26.69 7.36 -3.59
N THR A 170 27.81 7.70 -4.23
CA THR A 170 27.83 8.64 -5.35
C THR A 170 27.84 7.90 -6.67
N LEU A 171 26.88 8.18 -7.53
CA LEU A 171 26.79 7.66 -8.89
C LEU A 171 26.96 8.78 -9.91
N GLU A 172 27.77 8.52 -10.93
CA GLU A 172 27.83 9.35 -12.14
C GLU A 172 27.22 8.56 -13.28
N LEU A 173 26.24 9.16 -13.95
CA LEU A 173 25.38 8.53 -14.93
C LEU A 173 25.46 9.28 -16.27
N GLU A 174 25.47 8.51 -17.35
CA GLU A 174 25.33 8.98 -18.71
C GLU A 174 23.91 8.67 -19.19
N SER A 175 23.18 9.72 -19.55
CA SER A 175 21.81 9.66 -20.02
C SER A 175 21.45 10.96 -20.75
N GLU A 176 20.60 10.85 -21.76
CA GLU A 176 20.06 11.98 -22.53
C GLU A 176 18.60 12.26 -22.16
N ASN A 177 18.08 13.43 -22.55
CA ASN A 177 16.68 13.83 -22.37
C ASN A 177 16.18 13.64 -20.92
N ILE A 178 16.97 14.13 -19.95
CA ILE A 178 16.60 14.10 -18.54
C ILE A 178 15.59 15.23 -18.29
N THR A 179 14.44 14.89 -17.73
CA THR A 179 13.40 15.84 -17.32
C THR A 179 13.19 15.76 -15.81
N ASP A 180 12.44 16.70 -15.24
CA ASP A 180 12.10 16.67 -13.81
C ASP A 180 11.22 15.47 -13.41
N ARG A 181 10.60 14.80 -14.39
CA ARG A 181 9.81 13.56 -14.20
C ARG A 181 10.63 12.29 -14.44
N SER A 182 11.90 12.42 -14.84
CA SER A 182 12.74 11.26 -15.10
C SER A 182 13.24 10.69 -13.77
N GLU A 183 12.88 9.45 -13.50
CA GLU A 183 13.27 8.73 -12.28
C GLU A 183 14.20 7.57 -12.64
N ILE A 184 15.00 7.18 -11.64
CA ILE A 184 15.76 5.94 -11.64
C ILE A 184 15.43 5.14 -10.39
N LYS A 185 15.48 3.84 -10.55
CA LYS A 185 15.47 2.88 -9.46
C LYS A 185 16.84 2.22 -9.35
N ILE A 186 17.28 2.05 -8.12
CA ILE A 186 18.59 1.50 -7.79
C ILE A 186 18.35 0.22 -7.02
N SER A 187 18.98 -0.87 -7.45
CA SER A 187 18.81 -2.17 -6.83
C SER A 187 20.16 -2.86 -6.63
N LEU A 188 20.25 -3.67 -5.58
CA LEU A 188 21.33 -4.60 -5.30
C LEU A 188 20.75 -6.01 -5.16
N ILE A 189 21.58 -7.03 -5.21
CA ILE A 189 21.16 -8.41 -4.95
C ILE A 189 20.98 -8.63 -3.45
N ASN A 190 19.89 -9.31 -3.09
CA ASN A 190 19.64 -9.94 -1.80
C ASN A 190 19.41 -11.44 -2.01
N ASP A 191 19.65 -12.24 -0.97
CA ASP A 191 19.33 -13.66 -0.91
C ASP A 191 18.25 -13.92 0.15
N ILE A 192 17.05 -14.33 -0.27
CA ILE A 192 16.00 -14.80 0.64
C ILE A 192 15.93 -16.31 0.55
N MET A 193 16.26 -17.00 1.64
CA MET A 193 16.15 -18.47 1.72
C MET A 193 16.83 -19.20 0.55
N GLY A 194 17.98 -18.68 0.10
CA GLY A 194 18.75 -19.23 -1.03
C GLY A 194 18.21 -18.85 -2.42
N ILE A 195 17.29 -17.90 -2.51
CA ILE A 195 16.82 -17.30 -3.77
C ILE A 195 17.42 -15.90 -3.91
N SER A 196 18.32 -15.72 -4.87
CA SER A 196 18.85 -14.41 -5.24
C SER A 196 17.81 -13.61 -6.05
N THR A 197 17.59 -12.35 -5.68
CA THR A 197 16.75 -11.39 -6.41
C THR A 197 17.29 -9.97 -6.21
N PHE A 198 16.88 -9.04 -7.07
CA PHE A 198 17.17 -7.63 -6.86
C PHE A 198 16.22 -7.03 -5.81
N THR A 199 16.79 -6.52 -4.72
CA THR A 199 16.08 -5.64 -3.78
C THR A 199 16.23 -4.19 -4.21
N ASP A 200 15.14 -3.43 -4.20
CA ASP A 200 15.16 -2.02 -4.51
C ASP A 200 15.69 -1.22 -3.32
N VAL A 201 16.82 -0.55 -3.52
CA VAL A 201 17.43 0.34 -2.53
C VAL A 201 16.64 1.63 -2.45
N GLY A 202 16.27 2.20 -3.60
CA GLY A 202 15.52 3.45 -3.65
C GLY A 202 15.11 3.83 -5.06
N VAL A 203 14.18 4.79 -5.12
CA VAL A 203 13.75 5.49 -6.33
C VAL A 203 14.14 6.94 -6.17
N PHE A 204 14.79 7.53 -7.18
CA PHE A 204 15.35 8.87 -7.12
C PHE A 204 15.18 9.61 -8.44
N LYS A 205 15.25 10.94 -8.43
CA LYS A 205 15.33 11.71 -9.69
C LYS A 205 16.60 11.37 -10.44
N LEU A 206 16.45 11.15 -11.74
CA LEU A 206 17.56 10.98 -12.65
C LEU A 206 18.36 12.27 -12.74
N ARG A 207 19.64 12.21 -12.36
CA ARG A 207 20.63 13.28 -12.56
C ARG A 207 21.91 12.65 -13.10
N LYS A 208 22.73 13.45 -13.79
CA LYS A 208 24.06 13.01 -14.24
C LYS A 208 25.00 12.65 -13.09
N LYS A 209 24.78 13.26 -11.92
CA LYS A 209 25.46 12.92 -10.68
C LYS A 209 24.44 12.91 -9.55
N ILE A 210 24.40 11.83 -8.79
CA ILE A 210 23.51 11.65 -7.64
C ILE A 210 24.32 11.13 -6.46
N THR A 211 24.02 11.66 -5.27
CA THR A 211 24.54 11.15 -4.00
C THR A 211 23.37 10.63 -3.20
N ILE A 212 23.41 9.33 -2.89
CA ILE A 212 22.40 8.62 -2.14
C ILE A 212 22.89 8.53 -0.70
N PRO A 213 22.12 8.99 0.28
CA PRO A 213 22.58 9.03 1.66
C PRO A 213 22.66 7.62 2.25
N ALA A 214 23.64 7.39 3.14
CA ALA A 214 23.84 6.08 3.80
C ALA A 214 22.58 5.54 4.50
N VAL A 215 21.71 6.42 4.99
CA VAL A 215 20.45 6.02 5.64
C VAL A 215 19.50 5.21 4.75
N VAL A 216 19.72 5.17 3.43
CA VAL A 216 18.94 4.34 2.51
C VAL A 216 19.09 2.84 2.80
N TRP A 217 20.25 2.41 3.30
CA TRP A 217 20.58 0.99 3.43
C TRP A 217 19.75 0.29 4.53
N GLU A 218 19.30 1.06 5.52
CA GLU A 218 18.34 0.63 6.55
C GLU A 218 16.88 0.84 6.14
N ASN A 219 16.64 1.48 4.99
CA ASN A 219 15.33 1.90 4.51
C ASN A 219 15.14 1.46 3.05
N THR A 220 15.35 0.18 2.77
CA THR A 220 15.17 -0.42 1.45
C THR A 220 13.72 -0.87 1.21
N GLY A 221 13.40 -1.13 -0.05
CA GLY A 221 12.12 -1.71 -0.47
C GLY A 221 11.91 -3.10 0.13
N ALA A 222 10.65 -3.40 0.49
CA ALA A 222 10.24 -4.65 1.12
C ALA A 222 10.99 -5.02 2.41
N SER A 223 11.64 -4.04 3.07
CA SER A 223 12.50 -4.26 4.24
C SER A 223 13.56 -5.33 3.98
N MET A 224 14.15 -5.35 2.78
CA MET A 224 15.11 -6.36 2.35
C MET A 224 16.53 -5.79 2.26
N SER A 225 17.46 -6.33 3.03
CA SER A 225 18.86 -5.87 3.04
C SER A 225 19.63 -6.43 1.84
N PRO A 226 20.55 -5.69 1.21
CA PRO A 226 21.42 -6.26 0.18
C PRO A 226 22.39 -7.26 0.79
N ARG A 227 22.80 -8.29 0.05
CA ARG A 227 23.82 -9.23 0.55
C ARG A 227 25.21 -8.62 0.58
N ALA A 228 26.00 -8.91 1.61
CA ALA A 228 27.42 -8.55 1.67
C ALA A 228 28.28 -9.29 0.63
N GLY A 229 29.44 -8.71 0.28
CA GLY A 229 30.42 -9.34 -0.62
C GLY A 229 30.12 -9.12 -2.11
N GLU A 230 30.29 -10.15 -2.94
CA GLU A 230 30.08 -10.06 -4.39
C GLU A 230 28.62 -9.78 -4.74
N ASN A 231 28.39 -8.67 -5.44
CA ASN A 231 27.05 -8.17 -5.72
C ASN A 231 27.01 -7.48 -7.10
N TRP A 232 25.82 -7.07 -7.53
CA TRP A 232 25.57 -6.33 -8.75
C TRP A 232 24.72 -5.12 -8.44
N LEU A 233 25.19 -3.94 -8.84
CA LEU A 233 24.40 -2.72 -8.79
C LEU A 233 23.66 -2.56 -10.12
N LYS A 234 22.34 -2.47 -10.04
CA LYS A 234 21.44 -2.26 -11.17
C LYS A 234 20.83 -0.86 -11.08
N ILE A 235 20.92 -0.12 -12.18
CA ILE A 235 20.16 1.11 -12.39
C ILE A 235 19.08 0.85 -13.43
N GLU A 236 17.87 1.27 -13.11
CA GLU A 236 16.70 1.16 -13.95
C GLU A 236 16.10 2.55 -14.19
N ARG A 237 16.20 3.06 -15.41
CA ARG A 237 15.41 4.21 -15.87
C ARG A 237 14.09 3.67 -16.43
N TYR A 238 12.98 4.26 -16.04
CA TYR A 238 11.67 3.83 -16.52
C TYR A 238 10.78 5.00 -16.94
N ASN A 239 9.85 4.70 -17.85
CA ASN A 239 8.70 5.53 -18.16
C ASN A 239 7.44 4.68 -17.95
N VAL A 240 6.51 5.17 -17.14
CA VAL A 240 5.24 4.49 -16.89
C VAL A 240 4.11 5.35 -17.42
N ILE A 241 3.32 4.77 -18.31
CA ILE A 241 2.20 5.44 -18.96
C ILE A 241 0.94 4.67 -18.59
N PRO A 242 0.14 5.16 -17.62
CA PRO A 242 -1.21 4.64 -17.42
C PRO A 242 -1.99 4.74 -18.73
N THR A 243 -2.67 3.67 -19.12
CA THR A 243 -3.47 3.62 -20.35
C THR A 243 -4.89 3.21 -20.00
N ASN A 244 -5.86 3.87 -20.62
CA ASN A 244 -7.26 3.51 -20.49
C ASN A 244 -7.74 2.85 -21.78
N VAL A 245 -7.56 1.54 -21.87
CA VAL A 245 -8.04 0.75 -23.00
C VAL A 245 -9.48 0.31 -22.73
N LYS A 246 -10.40 0.68 -23.63
CA LYS A 246 -11.80 0.30 -23.53
C LYS A 246 -11.94 -1.23 -23.46
N GLY A 247 -12.69 -1.73 -22.48
CA GLY A 247 -12.89 -3.17 -22.29
C GLY A 247 -11.78 -3.86 -21.49
N VAL A 248 -10.82 -3.11 -20.94
CA VAL A 248 -9.78 -3.59 -20.02
C VAL A 248 -10.00 -2.97 -18.64
N GLY A 249 -9.86 -3.76 -17.58
CA GLY A 249 -10.08 -3.28 -16.21
C GLY A 249 -9.08 -2.19 -15.79
N ALA A 250 -7.80 -2.46 -15.99
CA ALA A 250 -6.73 -1.49 -15.83
C ALA A 250 -5.58 -1.82 -16.77
N SER A 251 -4.87 -0.80 -17.23
CA SER A 251 -3.68 -1.03 -18.03
C SER A 251 -2.61 0.02 -17.85
N GLN A 252 -1.36 -0.39 -18.02
CA GLN A 252 -0.23 0.53 -18.12
C GLN A 252 0.83 -0.02 -19.06
N VAL A 253 1.54 0.91 -19.69
CA VAL A 253 2.66 0.66 -20.58
C VAL A 253 3.93 1.11 -19.86
N ILE A 254 4.95 0.25 -19.82
CA ILE A 254 6.17 0.46 -19.06
C ILE A 254 7.37 0.28 -19.99
N GLY A 255 8.08 1.37 -20.24
CA GLY A 255 9.38 1.34 -20.88
C GLY A 255 10.47 1.28 -19.83
N VAL A 256 11.47 0.43 -20.02
CA VAL A 256 12.59 0.24 -19.08
C VAL A 256 13.92 0.25 -19.82
N SER A 257 14.90 1.01 -19.32
CA SER A 257 16.30 0.91 -19.70
C SER A 257 17.16 0.57 -18.50
N LEU A 258 17.96 -0.48 -18.63
CA LEU A 258 18.79 -1.01 -17.55
C LEU A 258 20.28 -0.74 -17.81
N ASP A 259 21.04 -0.57 -16.74
CA ASP A 259 22.48 -0.81 -16.73
C ASP A 259 22.87 -1.54 -15.45
N THR A 260 23.85 -2.45 -15.53
CA THR A 260 24.16 -3.36 -14.42
C THR A 260 25.64 -3.66 -14.38
N VAL A 261 26.28 -3.37 -13.24
CA VAL A 261 27.73 -3.50 -13.06
C VAL A 261 28.07 -4.28 -11.79
N PRO A 262 29.15 -5.08 -11.79
CA PRO A 262 29.56 -5.81 -10.61
C PRO A 262 30.16 -4.86 -9.59
N VAL A 263 29.84 -5.09 -8.32
CA VAL A 263 30.32 -4.31 -7.16
C VAL A 263 30.63 -5.24 -5.99
N THR A 264 31.35 -4.72 -5.01
CA THR A 264 31.51 -5.37 -3.70
C THR A 264 30.77 -4.57 -2.65
N VAL A 265 29.88 -5.22 -1.90
CA VAL A 265 29.14 -4.59 -0.79
C VAL A 265 29.90 -4.86 0.52
N THR A 266 30.12 -3.82 1.31
CA THR A 266 30.83 -3.86 2.61
C THR A 266 30.06 -3.08 3.67
N GLY A 267 30.44 -3.25 4.94
CA GLY A 267 29.81 -2.60 6.10
C GLY A 267 28.94 -3.58 6.89
N GLU A 268 28.45 -3.17 8.05
CA GLU A 268 27.51 -3.96 8.85
C GLU A 268 26.12 -3.96 8.19
N ILE A 269 25.67 -5.14 7.77
CA ILE A 269 24.35 -5.33 7.18
C ILE A 269 23.51 -6.16 8.16
N ASP A 270 22.40 -5.57 8.61
CA ASP A 270 21.35 -6.28 9.34
C ASP A 270 20.64 -7.26 8.40
N GLU A 271 21.24 -8.45 8.23
CA GLU A 271 20.65 -9.59 7.55
C GLU A 271 20.07 -10.55 8.61
N ILE A 272 18.75 -10.63 8.73
CA ILE A 272 18.15 -11.79 9.39
C ILE A 272 18.06 -12.95 8.39
N PHE A 273 17.90 -14.20 8.85
CA PHE A 273 17.81 -15.39 8.00
C PHE A 273 16.82 -15.29 6.81
N LEU A 274 15.83 -14.40 6.91
CA LEU A 274 14.84 -14.13 5.87
C LEU A 274 15.28 -13.05 4.86
N GLY A 275 16.50 -12.55 4.94
CA GLY A 275 17.02 -11.46 4.12
C GLY A 275 16.37 -10.10 4.40
N THR A 276 15.75 -9.92 5.58
CA THR A 276 15.04 -8.69 5.93
C THR A 276 15.81 -7.81 6.93
N SER A 277 15.69 -6.49 6.79
CA SER A 277 16.17 -5.49 7.72
C SER A 277 15.37 -5.51 9.04
N THR A 278 16.02 -5.11 10.12
CA THR A 278 15.42 -4.92 11.45
C THR A 278 14.61 -3.63 11.57
N ASN A 279 14.78 -2.68 10.63
CA ASN A 279 14.08 -1.40 10.68
C ASN A 279 12.60 -1.57 10.30
N GLU A 280 11.73 -1.33 11.28
CA GLU A 280 10.27 -1.44 11.13
C GLU A 280 9.57 -0.08 10.98
N GLY A 281 10.34 1.01 10.82
CA GLY A 281 9.83 2.39 10.78
C GLY A 281 9.45 2.93 12.17
N VAL A 282 8.60 3.95 12.22
CA VAL A 282 8.18 4.59 13.47
C VAL A 282 6.99 3.85 14.08
N LYS A 283 7.06 3.52 15.37
CA LYS A 283 5.97 2.90 16.12
C LYS A 283 5.74 3.67 17.43
N ILE A 284 4.58 4.30 17.55
CA ILE A 284 4.12 4.98 18.77
C ILE A 284 3.07 4.09 19.42
N LYS A 285 3.46 3.41 20.51
CA LYS A 285 2.61 2.50 21.27
C LYS A 285 2.67 2.84 22.76
N GLU A 286 1.66 3.53 23.25
CA GLU A 286 1.64 4.00 24.63
C GLU A 286 0.22 4.27 25.11
N LYS A 287 0.07 4.44 26.42
CA LYS A 287 -1.18 4.92 27.05
C LYS A 287 -0.97 6.37 27.45
N LEU A 288 -1.67 7.28 26.78
CA LEU A 288 -1.68 8.71 27.10
C LEU A 288 -2.65 8.99 28.24
N SER A 289 -2.23 9.80 29.21
CA SER A 289 -3.10 10.23 30.30
C SER A 289 -4.22 11.15 29.77
N ALA A 290 -5.44 10.90 30.23
CA ALA A 290 -6.62 11.71 29.92
C ALA A 290 -7.53 11.80 31.16
N LYS A 291 -8.49 12.73 31.16
CA LYS A 291 -9.29 13.11 32.35
C LYS A 291 -10.01 11.90 32.96
N GLU A 292 -10.62 11.07 32.11
CA GLU A 292 -11.46 9.93 32.50
C GLU A 292 -10.80 8.58 32.18
N GLY A 293 -9.52 8.43 32.54
CA GLY A 293 -8.71 7.24 32.22
C GLY A 293 -7.86 7.43 30.96
N GLY A 294 -6.86 6.57 30.73
CA GLY A 294 -5.89 6.79 29.64
C GLY A 294 -6.38 6.32 28.25
N MET A 295 -5.94 7.01 27.21
CA MET A 295 -6.14 6.65 25.80
C MET A 295 -4.99 5.77 25.31
N ASN A 296 -5.29 4.59 24.79
CA ASN A 296 -4.29 3.72 24.18
C ASN A 296 -4.06 4.15 22.74
N VAL A 297 -2.80 4.35 22.39
CA VAL A 297 -2.36 4.71 21.04
C VAL A 297 -1.56 3.55 20.47
N ASN A 298 -1.85 3.19 19.23
CA ASN A 298 -1.00 2.33 18.41
C ASN A 298 -0.97 2.90 16.99
N VAL A 299 0.00 3.77 16.75
CA VAL A 299 0.18 4.45 15.47
C VAL A 299 1.56 4.11 14.91
N THR A 300 1.60 3.88 13.61
CA THR A 300 2.77 3.39 12.89
C THR A 300 2.98 4.17 11.60
N LYS A 301 4.24 4.25 11.20
CA LYS A 301 4.68 4.69 9.88
C LYS A 301 5.73 3.68 9.41
N PRO A 302 5.62 3.15 8.19
CA PRO A 302 6.63 2.23 7.67
C PRO A 302 7.97 2.96 7.45
N THR A 303 9.04 2.21 7.15
CA THR A 303 10.38 2.75 6.86
C THR A 303 10.36 3.89 5.84
N ALA A 304 11.40 4.73 5.79
CA ALA A 304 11.43 5.90 4.91
C ALA A 304 11.26 5.58 3.41
N TYR A 305 11.46 4.31 3.00
CA TYR A 305 11.13 3.86 1.64
C TYR A 305 9.63 3.95 1.33
N LEU A 306 8.80 3.41 2.22
CA LEU A 306 7.34 3.33 2.08
C LEU A 306 6.62 4.43 2.87
N GLY A 307 7.32 5.09 3.77
CA GLY A 307 6.81 6.13 4.65
C GLY A 307 7.24 7.50 4.13
N ARG A 308 6.27 8.38 3.90
CA ARG A 308 6.52 9.72 3.35
C ARG A 308 6.50 10.77 4.45
N PRO A 309 7.52 11.63 4.62
CA PRO A 309 7.51 12.64 5.69
C PRO A 309 6.28 13.54 5.53
N MET A 310 5.62 13.88 6.63
CA MET A 310 4.39 14.68 6.61
C MET A 310 4.62 16.08 6.02
N SER A 311 5.86 16.57 6.05
CA SER A 311 6.31 17.82 5.43
C SER A 311 6.22 17.82 3.90
N SER A 312 6.22 16.65 3.25
CA SER A 312 6.24 16.53 1.78
C SER A 312 4.88 16.71 1.09
N GLY A 313 3.80 16.81 1.86
CA GLY A 313 2.45 17.01 1.32
C GLY A 313 1.78 18.20 1.97
N LYS A 314 0.98 18.92 1.18
CA LYS A 314 0.21 20.09 1.63
C LYS A 314 -1.26 19.96 1.30
N LYS A 315 -1.60 19.42 0.14
CA LYS A 315 -2.97 19.32 -0.34
C LYS A 315 -3.44 17.86 -0.20
N PHE A 316 -4.52 17.63 0.53
CA PHE A 316 -5.04 16.27 0.80
C PHE A 316 -6.53 16.19 0.47
N ALA A 317 -7.01 14.98 0.22
CA ALA A 317 -8.45 14.72 0.09
C ALA A 317 -8.95 13.76 1.17
N LEU A 318 -10.13 14.06 1.72
CA LEU A 318 -10.83 13.16 2.62
C LEU A 318 -11.68 12.18 1.80
N ALA A 319 -11.23 10.95 1.65
CA ALA A 319 -11.99 9.93 0.92
C ALA A 319 -13.04 9.24 1.81
N SER A 320 -12.76 9.11 3.11
CA SER A 320 -13.62 8.38 4.04
C SER A 320 -13.57 9.01 5.43
N PHE A 321 -14.73 9.35 5.98
CA PHE A 321 -14.85 9.79 7.37
C PHE A 321 -16.18 9.31 7.95
N THR A 322 -16.11 8.32 8.83
CA THR A 322 -17.30 7.58 9.27
C THR A 322 -17.35 7.47 10.79
N VAL A 323 -18.54 7.61 11.37
CA VAL A 323 -18.85 7.25 12.76
C VAL A 323 -19.75 6.04 12.75
N ARG A 324 -19.37 5.01 13.51
CA ARG A 324 -20.14 3.77 13.64
C ARG A 324 -20.37 3.46 15.10
N ALA A 325 -21.61 3.27 15.51
CA ALA A 325 -21.95 2.80 16.84
C ALA A 325 -22.60 1.41 16.77
N THR A 326 -22.06 0.45 17.50
CA THR A 326 -22.49 -0.96 17.41
C THR A 326 -22.83 -1.52 18.78
N ARG A 327 -23.56 -2.63 18.78
CA ARG A 327 -24.01 -3.34 19.99
C ARG A 327 -24.86 -2.44 20.89
N LEU A 328 -25.63 -1.52 20.30
CA LEU A 328 -26.48 -0.57 21.04
C LEU A 328 -27.62 -1.26 21.78
N GLN A 329 -27.92 -2.53 21.47
CA GLN A 329 -28.78 -3.38 22.26
C GLN A 329 -28.11 -4.73 22.52
N GLN A 330 -28.07 -5.15 23.77
CA GLN A 330 -27.43 -6.40 24.19
C GLN A 330 -28.33 -7.15 25.17
N SER A 331 -28.32 -8.47 25.11
CA SER A 331 -29.03 -9.31 26.07
C SER A 331 -28.15 -10.42 26.60
N ARG A 332 -28.24 -10.71 27.90
CA ARG A 332 -27.60 -11.86 28.55
C ARG A 332 -28.65 -12.66 29.29
N SER A 333 -28.61 -13.98 29.13
CA SER A 333 -29.48 -14.87 29.90
C SER A 333 -28.66 -15.66 30.91
N SER A 334 -29.11 -15.70 32.15
CA SER A 334 -28.63 -16.64 33.16
C SER A 334 -29.70 -17.69 33.43
N THR A 335 -29.27 -18.92 33.74
CA THR A 335 -30.18 -20.01 34.07
C THR A 335 -29.86 -20.47 35.48
N ALA A 336 -30.84 -20.37 36.37
CA ALA A 336 -30.73 -20.81 37.76
C ALA A 336 -31.77 -21.88 38.05
N ARG A 337 -31.41 -22.87 38.86
CA ARG A 337 -32.32 -23.93 39.28
C ARG A 337 -32.84 -23.59 40.67
N SER A 338 -34.15 -23.40 40.80
CA SER A 338 -34.83 -23.20 42.08
C SER A 338 -35.75 -24.39 42.31
N GLY A 339 -35.29 -25.36 43.10
CA GLY A 339 -35.95 -26.66 43.26
C GLY A 339 -35.99 -27.47 41.95
N ASN A 340 -37.17 -27.92 41.54
CA ASN A 340 -37.38 -28.64 40.27
C ASN A 340 -37.62 -27.71 39.06
N MET A 341 -37.67 -26.39 39.25
CA MET A 341 -37.84 -25.43 38.15
C MET A 341 -36.49 -24.88 37.66
N ILE A 342 -36.38 -24.79 36.34
CA ILE A 342 -35.31 -24.06 35.64
C ILE A 342 -35.84 -22.66 35.36
N VAL A 343 -35.25 -21.64 36.00
CA VAL A 343 -35.59 -20.23 35.77
C VAL A 343 -34.53 -19.61 34.87
N LYS A 344 -34.98 -19.07 33.73
CA LYS A 344 -34.13 -18.31 32.80
C LYS A 344 -34.41 -16.82 32.99
N THR A 345 -33.43 -16.07 33.49
CA THR A 345 -33.50 -14.61 33.61
C THR A 345 -32.78 -14.00 32.42
N THR A 346 -33.43 -13.11 31.67
CA THR A 346 -32.80 -12.36 30.57
C THR A 346 -32.73 -10.90 30.95
N GLU A 347 -31.52 -10.35 31.03
CA GLU A 347 -31.27 -8.92 31.17
C GLU A 347 -30.99 -8.34 29.78
N THR A 348 -31.63 -7.22 29.45
CA THR A 348 -31.40 -6.48 28.20
C THR A 348 -30.94 -5.07 28.55
N ARG A 349 -29.89 -4.61 27.88
CA ARG A 349 -29.39 -3.23 27.99
C ARG A 349 -29.40 -2.59 26.61
N THR A 350 -29.85 -1.33 26.58
CA THR A 350 -30.06 -0.59 25.33
C THR A 350 -29.56 0.83 25.49
N PHE A 351 -28.75 1.28 24.54
CA PHE A 351 -28.37 2.67 24.36
C PHE A 351 -29.60 3.47 23.90
N PRO A 352 -29.84 4.68 24.42
CA PRO A 352 -30.98 5.47 23.98
C PRO A 352 -30.94 5.76 22.47
N LYS A 353 -32.07 5.54 21.81
CA LYS A 353 -32.19 5.88 20.38
C LYS A 353 -32.17 7.41 20.24
N LEU A 354 -31.07 7.93 19.70
CA LEU A 354 -30.92 9.36 19.42
C LEU A 354 -31.42 9.67 18.00
N PRO A 355 -32.09 10.82 17.79
CA PRO A 355 -32.42 11.32 16.46
C PRO A 355 -31.18 11.53 15.57
N ASP A 356 -31.38 11.46 14.27
CA ASP A 356 -30.32 11.54 13.24
C ASP A 356 -29.42 12.78 13.38
N VAL A 357 -30.06 13.93 13.67
CA VAL A 357 -29.39 15.22 13.84
C VAL A 357 -28.28 15.22 14.91
N TYR A 358 -28.38 14.38 15.94
CA TYR A 358 -27.33 14.27 16.97
C TYR A 358 -26.08 13.58 16.43
N TRP A 359 -26.26 12.56 15.59
CA TRP A 359 -25.16 11.86 14.95
C TRP A 359 -24.54 12.70 13.83
N ASP A 360 -25.35 13.40 13.04
CA ASP A 360 -24.85 14.35 12.03
C ASP A 360 -23.99 15.45 12.68
N ASN A 361 -24.47 16.03 13.79
CA ASN A 361 -23.72 17.02 14.54
C ASN A 361 -22.41 16.44 15.11
N LEU A 362 -22.43 15.20 15.60
CA LEU A 362 -21.23 14.52 16.07
C LEU A 362 -20.21 14.35 14.93
N VAL A 363 -20.61 13.83 13.78
CA VAL A 363 -19.75 13.61 12.60
C VAL A 363 -19.14 14.93 12.13
N ASN A 364 -19.95 15.98 11.98
CA ASN A 364 -19.50 17.31 11.53
C ASN A 364 -18.50 17.95 12.49
N ASN A 365 -18.76 17.87 13.80
CA ASN A 365 -17.85 18.42 14.81
C ASN A 365 -16.55 17.61 14.90
N LEU A 366 -16.64 16.27 14.83
CA LEU A 366 -15.45 15.41 14.78
C LEU A 366 -14.58 15.72 13.56
N TYR A 367 -15.17 15.89 12.39
CA TYR A 367 -14.46 16.27 11.18
C TYR A 367 -13.76 17.63 11.36
N THR A 368 -14.47 18.63 11.88
CA THR A 368 -13.93 19.98 12.10
C THR A 368 -12.74 19.96 13.06
N ASP A 369 -12.84 19.24 14.17
CA ASP A 369 -11.73 19.11 15.13
C ASP A 369 -10.56 18.33 14.51
N PHE A 370 -10.85 17.26 13.78
CA PHE A 370 -9.85 16.45 13.10
C PHE A 370 -9.06 17.26 12.05
N GLU A 371 -9.75 18.02 11.20
CA GLU A 371 -9.15 18.92 10.23
C GLU A 371 -8.26 19.97 10.91
N SER A 372 -8.74 20.58 11.99
CA SER A 372 -7.96 21.53 12.79
C SER A 372 -6.67 20.91 13.35
N VAL A 373 -6.74 19.68 13.87
CA VAL A 373 -5.57 18.95 14.39
C VAL A 373 -4.55 18.67 13.29
N LEU A 374 -4.98 18.26 12.09
CA LEU A 374 -4.08 18.07 10.95
C LEU A 374 -3.44 19.39 10.50
N LYS A 375 -4.24 20.45 10.36
CA LYS A 375 -3.79 21.78 9.94
C LYS A 375 -2.77 22.37 10.92
N SER A 376 -3.04 22.30 12.22
CA SER A 376 -2.14 22.86 13.25
C SER A 376 -0.80 22.15 13.35
N ASN A 377 -0.73 20.85 13.07
CA ASN A 377 0.50 20.08 13.19
C ASN A 377 1.37 20.10 11.93
N PHE A 378 0.73 20.06 10.75
CA PHE A 378 1.40 19.84 9.47
C PHE A 378 1.00 20.82 8.36
N ASP A 379 0.07 21.75 8.64
CA ASP A 379 -0.41 22.73 7.66
C ASP A 379 -0.95 22.01 6.41
N MET A 380 -1.78 20.98 6.66
CA MET A 380 -2.50 20.23 5.65
C MET A 380 -3.78 20.98 5.27
N GLU A 381 -3.97 21.19 3.98
CA GLU A 381 -5.17 21.74 3.36
C GLU A 381 -6.00 20.59 2.78
N LEU A 382 -7.26 20.47 3.25
CA LEU A 382 -8.19 19.49 2.71
C LEU A 382 -8.99 20.12 1.56
N ILE A 383 -8.98 19.47 0.39
CA ILE A 383 -9.87 19.89 -0.70
C ILE A 383 -11.33 19.60 -0.34
N PRO A 384 -12.30 20.32 -0.96
CA PRO A 384 -13.71 20.06 -0.75
C PRO A 384 -14.08 18.60 -1.02
N VAL A 385 -14.82 17.98 -0.10
CA VAL A 385 -15.31 16.59 -0.23
C VAL A 385 -16.17 16.43 -1.49
N GLU A 386 -16.89 17.48 -1.88
CA GLU A 386 -17.72 17.53 -3.08
C GLU A 386 -16.92 17.30 -4.37
N ASP A 387 -15.63 17.62 -4.39
CA ASP A 387 -14.75 17.34 -5.51
C ASP A 387 -14.24 15.90 -5.48
N VAL A 388 -14.00 15.36 -4.27
CA VAL A 388 -13.61 13.96 -4.05
C VAL A 388 -14.69 13.00 -4.54
N ILE A 389 -15.95 13.24 -4.16
CA ILE A 389 -17.06 12.32 -4.48
C ILE A 389 -17.39 12.27 -5.97
N LYS A 390 -17.00 13.30 -6.74
CA LYS A 390 -17.18 13.37 -8.20
C LYS A 390 -16.09 12.62 -8.96
N ALA A 391 -14.98 12.24 -8.31
CA ALA A 391 -13.88 11.56 -8.96
C ALA A 391 -14.35 10.18 -9.50
N PRO A 392 -14.03 9.83 -10.75
CA PRO A 392 -14.47 8.57 -11.35
C PRO A 392 -14.07 7.34 -10.54
N SER A 393 -12.86 7.34 -9.95
CA SER A 393 -12.40 6.24 -9.10
C SER A 393 -13.16 6.11 -7.79
N TYR A 394 -13.73 7.21 -7.27
CA TYR A 394 -14.49 7.24 -6.03
C TYR A 394 -15.79 6.44 -6.12
N HIS A 395 -16.45 6.48 -7.29
CA HIS A 395 -17.74 5.81 -7.48
C HIS A 395 -17.66 4.28 -7.28
N ARG A 396 -16.47 3.69 -7.43
CA ARG A 396 -16.22 2.26 -7.21
C ARG A 396 -16.03 1.88 -5.74
N LEU A 397 -15.90 2.85 -4.83
CA LEU A 397 -15.81 2.56 -3.41
C LEU A 397 -17.14 2.01 -2.86
N GLU A 398 -17.04 1.23 -1.79
CA GLU A 398 -18.19 0.67 -1.10
C GLU A 398 -19.01 1.77 -0.42
N PRO A 399 -20.32 1.85 -0.67
CA PRO A 399 -21.18 2.80 0.01
C PRO A 399 -21.21 2.52 1.52
N ILE A 400 -21.49 3.56 2.27
CA ILE A 400 -21.82 3.49 3.70
C ILE A 400 -23.35 3.46 3.80
N SER A 401 -23.91 2.66 4.72
CA SER A 401 -25.37 2.49 4.81
C SER A 401 -26.10 3.79 5.19
N ASP A 402 -25.41 4.66 5.95
CA ASP A 402 -25.96 5.91 6.48
C ASP A 402 -27.28 5.69 7.26
N GLU A 403 -27.29 4.67 8.12
CA GLU A 403 -28.46 4.23 8.89
C GLU A 403 -28.35 4.52 10.40
N VAL A 404 -29.48 4.91 11.01
CA VAL A 404 -29.65 5.04 12.47
C VAL A 404 -30.75 4.09 12.93
N SER A 405 -30.38 3.02 13.61
CA SER A 405 -31.30 2.04 14.17
C SER A 405 -31.21 1.94 15.70
N ALA A 406 -31.99 1.05 16.30
CA ALA A 406 -31.91 0.78 17.74
C ALA A 406 -30.71 -0.10 18.13
N VAL A 407 -30.10 -0.79 17.16
CA VAL A 407 -29.03 -1.78 17.40
C VAL A 407 -27.67 -1.32 16.90
N GLU A 408 -27.67 -0.44 15.90
CA GLU A 408 -26.48 0.12 15.27
C GLU A 408 -26.74 1.49 14.66
N VAL A 409 -25.67 2.26 14.53
CA VAL A 409 -25.62 3.55 13.82
C VAL A 409 -24.42 3.53 12.90
N GLU A 410 -24.58 4.00 11.68
CA GLU A 410 -23.48 4.26 10.77
C GLU A 410 -23.78 5.58 10.05
N LYS A 411 -22.86 6.54 10.16
CA LYS A 411 -23.01 7.88 9.57
C LYS A 411 -21.70 8.34 8.96
N SER A 412 -21.76 8.77 7.71
CA SER A 412 -20.65 9.32 6.94
C SER A 412 -20.66 10.85 6.97
N TYR A 413 -19.48 11.46 6.91
CA TYR A 413 -19.38 12.90 6.66
C TYR A 413 -19.69 13.15 5.18
N LYS A 414 -20.71 13.97 4.90
CA LYS A 414 -21.11 14.41 3.55
C LYS A 414 -21.28 13.27 2.53
N GLY A 415 -21.76 12.10 2.94
CA GLY A 415 -21.99 10.96 2.05
C GLY A 415 -20.70 10.31 1.55
N THR A 416 -19.60 10.43 2.31
CA THR A 416 -18.37 9.71 1.99
C THR A 416 -18.58 8.19 2.02
N LYS A 417 -17.67 7.46 1.38
CA LYS A 417 -17.67 6.01 1.21
C LYS A 417 -16.51 5.36 1.97
N ASN A 418 -16.54 4.04 2.10
CA ASN A 418 -15.44 3.30 2.72
C ASN A 418 -14.26 3.16 1.75
N LEU A 419 -13.12 3.76 2.10
CA LEU A 419 -11.85 3.50 1.40
C LEU A 419 -11.15 2.24 1.93
N ILE A 420 -11.32 1.95 3.22
CA ILE A 420 -10.75 0.78 3.88
C ILE A 420 -11.90 -0.21 4.10
N PRO A 421 -11.80 -1.45 3.58
CA PRO A 421 -12.79 -2.48 3.85
C PRO A 421 -12.88 -2.74 5.36
N THR A 422 -14.09 -2.68 5.91
CA THR A 422 -14.29 -2.76 7.36
C THR A 422 -14.92 -4.08 7.83
N THR A 423 -15.36 -4.94 6.91
CA THR A 423 -15.93 -6.26 7.21
C THR A 423 -15.06 -7.39 6.65
N LEU A 424 -15.15 -8.60 7.22
CA LEU A 424 -14.40 -9.75 6.71
C LEU A 424 -14.81 -10.10 5.27
N SER A 425 -16.10 -10.05 4.92
CA SER A 425 -16.56 -10.26 3.54
C SER A 425 -15.91 -9.24 2.61
N ALA A 426 -16.00 -7.95 2.95
CA ALA A 426 -15.38 -6.89 2.16
C ALA A 426 -13.86 -7.05 2.04
N ILE A 427 -13.16 -7.55 3.07
CA ILE A 427 -11.72 -7.84 2.97
C ILE A 427 -11.45 -8.96 1.96
N PHE A 428 -12.25 -10.02 1.93
CA PHE A 428 -12.11 -11.13 0.96
C PHE A 428 -12.54 -10.72 -0.45
N ASP A 429 -13.62 -9.95 -0.58
CA ASP A 429 -14.18 -9.47 -1.84
C ASP A 429 -13.28 -8.39 -2.49
N ASN A 430 -12.50 -7.65 -1.70
CA ASN A 430 -11.53 -6.66 -2.17
C ASN A 430 -10.09 -7.20 -2.31
N ILE A 431 -9.86 -8.52 -2.22
CA ILE A 431 -8.53 -9.05 -2.51
C ILE A 431 -8.26 -8.89 -4.01
N SER A 432 -7.38 -7.94 -4.34
CA SER A 432 -7.01 -7.60 -5.70
C SER A 432 -5.51 -7.80 -5.92
N THR A 433 -5.15 -8.46 -7.02
CA THR A 433 -3.79 -8.49 -7.55
C THR A 433 -3.74 -7.49 -8.70
N THR A 434 -3.29 -6.28 -8.40
CA THR A 434 -3.11 -5.23 -9.40
C THR A 434 -1.86 -4.43 -9.12
N PHE A 435 -1.45 -3.61 -10.09
CA PHE A 435 -0.28 -2.75 -9.99
C PHE A 435 -0.57 -1.48 -9.17
N ALA A 436 0.49 -0.83 -8.68
CA ALA A 436 0.40 0.24 -7.69
C ALA A 436 -0.58 1.37 -8.09
N SER A 437 -0.46 1.88 -9.31
CA SER A 437 -1.29 2.97 -9.84
C SER A 437 -2.76 2.59 -10.09
N ASP A 438 -3.14 1.31 -10.08
CA ASP A 438 -4.55 0.90 -10.19
C ASP A 438 -5.27 0.87 -8.83
N ARG A 439 -4.54 0.96 -7.72
CA ARG A 439 -5.16 0.93 -6.40
C ARG A 439 -6.06 2.16 -6.18
N PRO A 440 -7.20 2.01 -5.48
CA PRO A 440 -8.18 3.10 -5.34
C PRO A 440 -7.59 4.41 -4.79
N ASP A 441 -6.73 4.31 -3.79
CA ASP A 441 -6.03 5.46 -3.21
C ASP A 441 -5.09 6.13 -4.21
N SER A 442 -4.29 5.37 -4.96
CA SER A 442 -3.37 5.93 -5.96
C SER A 442 -4.10 6.62 -7.11
N ARG A 443 -5.21 6.03 -7.59
CA ARG A 443 -6.04 6.64 -8.63
C ARG A 443 -6.68 7.95 -8.15
N LEU A 444 -7.22 7.97 -6.92
CA LEU A 444 -7.81 9.18 -6.34
C LEU A 444 -6.78 10.29 -6.19
N ILE A 445 -5.57 9.97 -5.74
CA ILE A 445 -4.45 10.93 -5.62
C ILE A 445 -4.16 11.58 -6.98
N GLU A 446 -4.03 10.77 -8.02
CA GLU A 446 -3.76 11.25 -9.39
C GLU A 446 -4.92 12.05 -9.97
N GLU A 447 -6.16 11.53 -9.90
CA GLU A 447 -7.37 12.17 -10.45
C GLU A 447 -7.66 13.52 -9.80
N LEU A 448 -7.40 13.66 -8.49
CA LEU A 448 -7.68 14.88 -7.72
C LEU A 448 -6.49 15.86 -7.69
N GLY A 449 -5.30 15.44 -8.14
CA GLY A 449 -4.09 16.25 -8.07
C GLY A 449 -3.76 16.70 -6.64
N VAL A 450 -3.79 15.75 -5.70
CA VAL A 450 -3.49 15.94 -4.27
C VAL A 450 -2.21 15.19 -3.90
N ASP A 451 -1.63 15.51 -2.74
CA ASP A 451 -0.44 14.84 -2.20
C ASP A 451 -0.78 13.54 -1.45
N GLY A 452 -2.02 13.43 -0.96
CA GLY A 452 -2.48 12.25 -0.25
C GLY A 452 -3.97 12.17 -0.01
N ILE A 453 -4.41 10.99 0.40
CA ILE A 453 -5.79 10.65 0.72
C ILE A 453 -5.89 10.22 2.18
N ILE A 454 -6.93 10.70 2.85
CA ILE A 454 -7.24 10.42 4.24
C ILE A 454 -8.46 9.53 4.33
N ALA A 455 -8.36 8.48 5.15
CA ALA A 455 -9.46 7.68 5.62
C ALA A 455 -9.46 7.61 7.14
N ALA A 456 -10.58 7.94 7.77
CA ALA A 456 -10.76 7.88 9.21
C ALA A 456 -12.11 7.23 9.58
N THR A 457 -12.10 6.41 10.62
CA THR A 457 -13.31 5.75 11.13
C THR A 457 -13.31 5.78 12.65
N LEU A 458 -14.36 6.34 13.25
CA LEU A 458 -14.61 6.25 14.68
C LEU A 458 -15.61 5.12 14.94
N ASP A 459 -15.10 4.01 15.46
CA ASP A 459 -15.93 2.93 15.98
C ASP A 459 -16.28 3.21 17.45
N LEU A 460 -17.55 3.08 17.79
CA LEU A 460 -18.11 3.18 19.13
C LEU A 460 -18.74 1.83 19.43
N GLU A 461 -18.20 1.11 20.41
CA GLU A 461 -18.77 -0.17 20.82
C GLU A 461 -19.36 -0.01 22.22
N MET A 462 -20.67 -0.28 22.36
CA MET A 462 -21.29 -0.30 23.68
C MET A 462 -20.82 -1.55 24.43
N ASP A 463 -20.26 -1.35 25.62
CA ASP A 463 -19.98 -2.45 26.53
C ASP A 463 -21.25 -2.90 27.28
N TRP A 464 -21.12 -3.82 28.22
CA TRP A 464 -22.27 -4.23 29.02
C TRP A 464 -22.70 -3.14 30.00
N GLU A 465 -21.78 -2.31 30.49
CA GLU A 465 -22.09 -1.21 31.42
C GLU A 465 -22.76 -0.01 30.75
N GLY A 466 -22.98 -0.06 29.43
CA GLY A 466 -23.64 0.99 28.67
C GLY A 466 -22.69 2.12 28.28
N ALA A 467 -21.37 1.91 28.40
CA ALA A 467 -20.35 2.85 27.97
C ALA A 467 -20.02 2.65 26.48
N LEU A 468 -19.99 3.74 25.73
CA LEU A 468 -19.60 3.74 24.31
C LEU A 468 -18.08 3.92 24.20
N SER A 469 -17.36 2.82 24.07
CA SER A 469 -15.90 2.85 23.98
C SER A 469 -15.45 3.32 22.59
N PRO A 470 -14.70 4.43 22.50
CA PRO A 470 -14.25 4.95 21.23
C PRO A 470 -12.99 4.25 20.71
N ARG A 471 -12.94 4.07 19.38
CA ARG A 471 -11.78 3.63 18.62
C ARG A 471 -11.70 4.39 17.31
N LEU A 472 -10.83 5.39 17.25
CA LEU A 472 -10.51 6.14 16.04
C LEU A 472 -9.41 5.42 15.26
N SER A 473 -9.73 4.93 14.06
CA SER A 473 -8.78 4.38 13.10
C SER A 473 -8.47 5.43 12.05
N ILE A 474 -7.19 5.63 11.70
CA ILE A 474 -6.76 6.63 10.72
C ILE A 474 -5.75 6.00 9.77
N ARG A 475 -5.83 6.36 8.50
CA ARG A 475 -4.79 6.11 7.49
C ARG A 475 -4.69 7.32 6.56
N ILE A 476 -3.47 7.81 6.37
CA ILE A 476 -3.13 8.85 5.41
C ILE A 476 -2.15 8.22 4.42
N SER A 477 -2.58 8.08 3.17
CA SER A 477 -1.80 7.46 2.09
C SER A 477 -1.33 8.53 1.11
N GLY A 478 -0.11 8.38 0.59
CA GLY A 478 0.46 9.22 -0.46
C GLY A 478 0.63 8.43 -1.77
N ALA A 479 1.12 9.12 -2.79
CA ALA A 479 1.40 8.50 -4.07
C ALA A 479 2.39 7.31 -3.93
N PRO A 480 2.31 6.30 -4.82
CA PRO A 480 3.31 5.24 -4.91
C PRO A 480 4.76 5.73 -4.97
N ASN A 481 5.68 4.98 -4.36
CA ASN A 481 7.11 5.20 -4.53
C ASN A 481 7.61 4.41 -5.75
N GLY A 482 7.59 5.04 -6.93
CA GLY A 482 7.78 4.37 -8.21
C GLY A 482 6.57 3.52 -8.62
N TYR A 483 6.71 2.71 -9.68
CA TYR A 483 5.57 2.03 -10.32
C TYR A 483 5.25 0.63 -9.76
N ILE A 484 6.17 0.03 -9.01
CA ILE A 484 6.04 -1.34 -8.48
C ILE A 484 5.36 -1.33 -7.11
N MET A 485 5.79 -0.41 -6.25
CA MET A 485 5.45 -0.42 -4.84
C MET A 485 4.12 0.29 -4.60
N GLY A 486 3.35 -0.22 -3.66
CA GLY A 486 2.06 0.36 -3.31
C GLY A 486 2.15 1.81 -2.81
N PRO A 487 0.98 2.42 -2.55
CA PRO A 487 0.85 3.74 -1.94
C PRO A 487 1.80 3.90 -0.75
N THR A 488 2.49 5.03 -0.71
CA THR A 488 3.26 5.40 0.47
C THR A 488 2.32 5.76 1.62
N ILE A 489 2.82 5.71 2.85
CA ILE A 489 2.04 5.99 4.04
C ILE A 489 2.63 7.20 4.75
N TYR A 490 1.80 8.21 4.94
CA TYR A 490 2.11 9.33 5.82
C TYR A 490 1.97 8.90 7.28
N LEU A 491 0.85 8.27 7.63
CA LEU A 491 0.59 7.76 8.98
C LEU A 491 -0.56 6.75 8.94
N GLN A 492 -0.52 5.74 9.80
CA GLN A 492 -1.68 4.87 10.01
C GLN A 492 -1.74 4.36 11.46
N GLY A 493 -2.93 4.09 11.96
CA GLY A 493 -3.08 3.41 13.25
C GLY A 493 -4.41 3.66 13.92
N VAL A 494 -4.41 3.44 15.23
CA VAL A 494 -5.60 3.49 16.07
C VAL A 494 -5.36 4.24 17.37
N ILE A 495 -6.38 4.95 17.83
CA ILE A 495 -6.48 5.56 19.15
C ILE A 495 -7.77 5.06 19.78
N ASN A 496 -7.70 4.45 20.96
CA ASN A 496 -8.88 3.90 21.61
C ASN A 496 -8.88 4.12 23.13
N GLY A 497 -10.07 4.29 23.69
CA GLY A 497 -10.26 4.54 25.12
C GLY A 497 -11.46 3.78 25.66
N GLU A 498 -11.59 3.83 26.98
CA GLU A 498 -12.84 3.46 27.65
C GLU A 498 -13.86 4.57 27.46
N GLY A 499 -15.10 4.20 27.17
CA GLY A 499 -16.22 5.14 27.09
C GLY A 499 -16.71 5.56 28.47
N ILE A 500 -17.54 6.59 28.50
CA ILE A 500 -18.31 6.94 29.70
C ILE A 500 -19.71 6.34 29.55
N ALA A 501 -20.23 5.72 30.62
CA ALA A 501 -21.57 5.15 30.61
C ALA A 501 -22.62 6.24 30.35
N TRP A 502 -23.61 5.93 29.51
CA TRP A 502 -24.71 6.85 29.27
C TRP A 502 -25.65 6.93 30.48
N ASP A 503 -25.71 8.10 31.14
CA ASP A 503 -26.62 8.34 32.26
C ASP A 503 -27.92 9.00 31.76
N ALA A 504 -28.92 8.17 31.47
CA ALA A 504 -30.21 8.63 30.95
C ALA A 504 -30.96 9.56 31.92
N ALA A 505 -30.70 9.50 33.23
CA ALA A 505 -31.40 10.31 34.23
C ALA A 505 -30.93 11.78 34.26
N LYS A 506 -29.75 12.07 33.70
CA LYS A 506 -29.18 13.42 33.64
C LYS A 506 -29.44 14.14 32.31
N MET A 507 -30.15 13.50 31.37
CA MET A 507 -30.33 13.99 30.01
C MET A 507 -31.67 14.68 29.77
N ASN A 508 -31.65 15.77 29.00
CA ASN A 508 -32.80 16.38 28.35
C ASN A 508 -32.43 16.80 26.91
N ALA A 509 -33.42 17.21 26.12
CA ALA A 509 -33.19 17.56 24.71
C ALA A 509 -32.10 18.65 24.52
N ASP A 510 -31.98 19.57 25.48
CA ASP A 510 -31.06 20.72 25.44
C ASP A 510 -29.60 20.36 25.74
N ASN A 511 -29.34 19.30 26.53
CA ASN A 511 -27.98 18.88 26.88
C ASN A 511 -27.46 17.67 26.08
N THR A 512 -28.34 16.91 25.41
CA THR A 512 -27.99 15.70 24.65
C THR A 512 -26.97 15.98 23.52
N MET A 513 -27.03 17.15 22.88
CA MET A 513 -26.06 17.58 21.86
C MET A 513 -24.64 17.75 22.40
N LYS A 514 -24.50 18.06 23.70
CA LYS A 514 -23.23 18.21 24.39
C LYS A 514 -22.75 16.88 24.97
N THR A 515 -23.68 16.04 25.42
CA THR A 515 -23.34 14.81 26.12
C THR A 515 -22.82 13.69 25.24
N LEU A 516 -23.32 13.53 24.01
CA LEU A 516 -22.80 12.47 23.13
C LEU A 516 -21.28 12.64 22.87
N PRO A 517 -20.76 13.84 22.53
CA PRO A 517 -19.32 14.10 22.48
C PRO A 517 -18.55 13.79 23.78
N ASP A 518 -19.14 14.07 24.95
CA ASP A 518 -18.52 13.79 26.25
C ASP A 518 -18.46 12.28 26.52
N VAL A 519 -19.54 11.56 26.24
CA VAL A 519 -19.67 10.10 26.43
C VAL A 519 -18.62 9.33 25.63
N ILE A 520 -18.39 9.76 24.40
CA ILE A 520 -17.37 9.18 23.51
C ILE A 520 -15.98 9.79 23.74
N ARG A 521 -15.85 10.74 24.67
CA ARG A 521 -14.61 11.42 25.05
C ARG A 521 -13.90 12.06 23.86
N LYS A 522 -14.66 12.80 23.05
CA LYS A 522 -14.18 13.46 21.82
C LYS A 522 -12.92 14.31 22.06
N GLU A 523 -12.92 15.13 23.11
CA GLU A 523 -11.77 16.01 23.44
C GLU A 523 -10.49 15.20 23.69
N ASP A 524 -10.59 14.12 24.47
CA ASP A 524 -9.46 13.24 24.78
C ASP A 524 -8.93 12.53 23.53
N LEU A 525 -9.82 12.11 22.61
CA LEU A 525 -9.43 11.52 21.32
C LEU A 525 -8.64 12.51 20.45
N MET A 526 -9.16 13.73 20.30
CA MET A 526 -8.51 14.77 19.46
C MET A 526 -7.19 15.23 20.06
N LYS A 527 -7.10 15.35 21.38
CA LYS A 527 -5.86 15.68 22.10
C LYS A 527 -4.82 14.55 22.00
N SER A 528 -5.27 13.30 22.03
CA SER A 528 -4.40 12.14 21.78
C SER A 528 -3.89 12.14 20.35
N LEU A 529 -4.75 12.42 19.37
CA LEU A 529 -4.34 12.55 17.97
C LEU A 529 -3.28 13.65 17.81
N ASP A 530 -3.53 14.86 18.33
CA ASP A 530 -2.57 15.97 18.31
C ASP A 530 -1.22 15.56 18.93
N THR A 531 -1.25 14.90 20.09
CA THR A 531 -0.03 14.43 20.75
C THR A 531 0.75 13.45 19.87
N VAL A 532 0.05 12.52 19.24
CA VAL A 532 0.66 11.52 18.35
C VAL A 532 1.25 12.16 17.11
N LEU A 533 0.55 13.12 16.50
CA LEU A 533 1.05 13.87 15.35
C LEU A 533 2.33 14.66 15.69
N LYS A 534 2.39 15.29 16.87
CA LYS A 534 3.61 15.95 17.37
C LYS A 534 4.77 14.97 17.55
N LYS A 535 4.51 13.81 18.16
CA LYS A 535 5.53 12.75 18.33
C LYS A 535 6.00 12.19 17.00
N MET A 536 5.09 11.98 16.04
CA MET A 536 5.44 11.55 14.68
C MET A 536 6.36 12.56 13.99
N LYS A 537 6.05 13.86 14.11
CA LYS A 537 6.89 14.93 13.55
C LYS A 537 8.31 14.94 14.12
N VAL A 538 8.47 14.63 15.41
CA VAL A 538 9.80 14.49 16.04
C VAL A 538 10.51 13.24 15.51
N ALA A 539 9.83 12.10 15.51
CA ALA A 539 10.39 10.84 15.02
C ALA A 539 10.78 10.90 13.53
N GLU A 540 10.06 11.66 12.70
CA GLU A 540 10.41 11.88 11.29
C GLU A 540 11.71 12.66 11.13
N LYS A 541 11.95 13.67 11.98
CA LYS A 541 13.16 14.49 11.97
C LYS A 541 14.39 13.73 12.47
N GLU A 542 14.19 12.85 13.44
CA GLU A 542 15.26 12.00 13.98
C GLU A 542 15.56 10.81 13.07
N GLY A 543 14.59 10.39 12.26
CA GLY A 543 14.72 9.28 11.32
C GLY A 543 15.20 9.68 9.92
N ALA A 544 15.23 8.69 9.03
CA ALA A 544 15.73 8.83 7.66
C ALA A 544 14.76 9.54 6.68
N TYR A 545 13.56 9.94 7.12
CA TYR A 545 12.48 10.36 6.22
C TYR A 545 12.83 11.63 5.44
N GLU A 546 13.23 12.70 6.12
CA GLU A 546 13.54 13.97 5.45
C GLU A 546 14.75 13.83 4.51
N ALA A 547 15.81 13.17 4.99
CA ALA A 547 17.04 12.97 4.23
C ALA A 547 16.81 12.14 2.96
N LEU A 548 16.06 11.03 3.07
CA LEU A 548 15.80 10.15 1.93
C LEU A 548 14.84 10.79 0.92
N TRP A 549 13.82 11.53 1.37
CA TRP A 549 12.85 12.15 0.47
C TRP A 549 13.35 13.45 -0.17
N ALA A 550 14.34 14.14 0.42
CA ALA A 550 14.97 15.32 -0.18
C ALA A 550 15.73 15.03 -1.48
N VAL A 551 16.19 13.78 -1.67
CA VAL A 551 16.89 13.34 -2.89
C VAL A 551 15.97 12.69 -3.94
N LYS A 552 14.66 12.62 -3.64
CA LYS A 552 13.63 12.12 -4.55
C LYS A 552 12.99 13.18 -5.43
#